data_AF-A0A1T4W664-F1
#
_entry.id   AF-A0A1T4W664-F1
#
_cell.length_a   1.000
_cell.length_b   1.000
_cell.length_c   1.000
_cell.angle_alpha   90.00
_cell.angle_beta   90.00
_cell.angle_gamma   90.00
#
_symmetry.space_group_name_H-M   'P 1'
#
loop_
_entity.id
_entity.type
_entity.pdbx_description
1 polymer ?
#
loop_
_entity_poly.entity_id
_entity_poly.type
_entity_poly.pdbx_seq_one_letter_code
_entity_poly.pdbx_strand_id
1 'polypeptide(L)'
;MKELTPNMKVVVSAEEIQKRIDELGAEITEHFQGEPVTVVCVLKGGFLFFADLVRSIKLDLELDFVRLASYGKGTESGELVFSKDLETSIKGKNVLIVEDIVDTGHSMDFLLRTLDERNPKRLALAALVDKHERREADVKVDFYGFHLAEGFIIGYGMDFAEKYRELDGIYELVD
;
A
#
# COMPACT_ATOMS: atom_id res chain seq x y z
N MET A 1 -24.91 5.07 -25.33
CA MET A 1 -24.84 5.67 -23.99
C MET A 1 -23.52 6.41 -23.92
N LYS A 2 -23.51 7.74 -23.75
CA LYS A 2 -22.26 8.47 -23.54
C LYS A 2 -21.67 7.95 -22.22
N GLU A 3 -20.51 7.32 -22.26
CA GLU A 3 -19.72 7.11 -21.04
C GLU A 3 -19.46 8.50 -20.47
N LEU A 4 -20.17 8.84 -19.40
CA LEU A 4 -19.81 9.96 -18.54
C LEU A 4 -18.43 9.60 -18.00
N THR A 5 -17.40 10.15 -18.63
CA THR A 5 -16.07 10.20 -18.02
C THR A 5 -16.28 10.96 -16.71
N PRO A 6 -16.08 10.32 -15.54
CA PRO A 6 -16.28 11.05 -14.30
C PRO A 6 -15.34 12.25 -14.27
N ASN A 7 -15.83 13.35 -13.72
CA ASN A 7 -14.99 14.52 -13.51
C ASN A 7 -13.92 14.12 -12.49
N MET A 8 -12.65 14.33 -12.82
CA MET A 8 -11.56 13.98 -11.92
C MET A 8 -10.54 15.11 -11.88
N LYS A 9 -9.97 15.31 -10.70
CA LYS A 9 -8.99 16.36 -10.44
C LYS A 9 -7.67 15.71 -10.05
N VAL A 10 -6.58 16.17 -10.67
CA VAL A 10 -5.22 15.77 -10.25
C VAL A 10 -4.98 16.23 -8.81
N VAL A 11 -4.61 15.30 -7.94
CA VAL A 11 -4.20 15.56 -6.55
C VAL A 11 -2.68 15.49 -6.44
N VAL A 12 -2.06 14.49 -7.09
CA VAL A 12 -0.61 14.33 -7.18
C VAL A 12 -0.25 13.93 -8.60
N SER A 13 0.68 14.65 -9.21
CA SER A 13 1.20 14.35 -10.55
C SER A 13 2.14 13.14 -10.56
N ALA A 14 2.34 12.54 -11.74
CA ALA A 14 3.28 11.44 -11.93
C ALA A 14 4.71 11.83 -11.53
N GLU A 15 5.12 13.07 -11.84
CA GLU A 15 6.45 13.58 -11.48
C GLU A 15 6.63 13.72 -9.97
N GLU A 16 5.59 14.17 -9.25
CA GLU A 16 5.60 14.26 -7.79
C GLU A 16 5.68 12.88 -7.14
N ILE A 17 4.94 11.90 -7.67
CA ILE A 17 4.99 10.50 -7.21
C ILE A 17 6.40 9.93 -7.38
N GLN A 18 6.98 10.03 -8.58
CA GLN A 18 8.30 9.46 -8.84
C GLN A 18 9.37 10.10 -7.95
N LYS A 19 9.33 11.42 -7.77
CA LYS A 19 10.25 12.12 -6.87
C LYS A 19 10.10 11.61 -5.43
N ARG A 20 8.88 11.46 -4.93
CA ARG A 20 8.64 10.98 -3.57
C ARG A 20 9.08 9.53 -3.39
N ILE A 21 8.93 8.69 -4.41
CA ILE A 21 9.40 7.30 -4.38
C ILE A 21 10.92 7.23 -4.25
N ASP A 22 11.66 8.10 -4.97
CA ASP A 22 13.12 8.14 -4.85
C ASP A 22 13.56 8.54 -3.43
N GLU A 23 12.86 9.50 -2.81
CA GLU A 23 13.07 9.90 -1.41
C GLU A 23 12.78 8.75 -0.44
N LEU A 24 11.64 8.07 -0.60
CA LEU A 24 11.26 6.91 0.20
C LEU A 24 12.26 5.76 0.08
N GLY A 25 12.76 5.49 -1.13
CA GLY A 25 13.79 4.50 -1.36
C GLY A 25 15.05 4.76 -0.55
N ALA A 26 15.47 6.02 -0.45
CA ALA A 26 16.61 6.44 0.37
C ALA A 26 16.31 6.29 1.87
N GLU A 27 15.15 6.75 2.33
CA GLU A 27 14.71 6.62 3.73
C GLU A 27 14.68 5.15 4.20
N ILE A 28 14.12 4.27 3.38
CA ILE A 28 14.03 2.82 3.65
C ILE A 28 15.44 2.18 3.64
N THR A 29 16.28 2.55 2.67
CA THR A 29 17.65 2.06 2.59
C THR A 29 18.44 2.39 3.85
N GLU A 30 18.32 3.63 4.35
CA GLU A 30 18.95 4.07 5.58
C GLU A 30 18.38 3.35 6.81
N HIS A 31 17.06 3.19 6.88
CA HIS A 31 16.37 2.57 8.02
C HIS A 31 16.80 1.12 8.29
N PHE A 32 17.02 0.33 7.22
CA PHE A 32 17.45 -1.06 7.34
C PHE A 32 18.98 -1.24 7.35
N GLN A 33 19.75 -0.15 7.24
CA GLN A 33 21.21 -0.12 7.49
C GLN A 33 22.02 -1.19 6.73
N GLY A 34 21.64 -1.51 5.50
CA GLY A 34 22.32 -2.51 4.67
C GLY A 34 21.90 -3.97 4.91
N GLU A 35 20.95 -4.21 5.82
CA GLU A 35 20.40 -5.56 6.01
C GLU A 35 19.44 -5.97 4.88
N PRO A 36 19.33 -7.28 4.55
CA PRO A 36 18.34 -7.77 3.60
C PRO A 36 16.90 -7.53 4.07
N VAL A 37 15.99 -7.30 3.13
CA VAL A 37 14.58 -7.00 3.39
C VAL A 37 13.67 -7.84 2.50
N THR A 38 12.65 -8.48 3.08
CA THR A 38 11.52 -9.04 2.34
C THR A 38 10.48 -7.95 2.14
N VAL A 39 10.27 -7.51 0.90
CA VAL A 39 9.27 -6.50 0.55
C VAL A 39 8.01 -7.21 0.06
N VAL A 40 6.90 -6.95 0.74
CA VAL A 40 5.62 -7.62 0.49
C VAL A 40 4.63 -6.62 -0.08
N CYS A 41 4.20 -6.82 -1.32
CA CYS A 41 3.12 -6.04 -1.92
C CYS A 41 1.77 -6.55 -1.44
N VAL A 42 0.90 -5.65 -0.97
CA VAL A 42 -0.52 -5.96 -0.79
C VAL A 42 -1.25 -5.75 -2.11
N LEU A 43 -1.88 -6.81 -2.62
CA LEU A 43 -2.58 -6.82 -3.89
C LEU A 43 -4.05 -6.41 -3.73
N LYS A 44 -4.66 -5.78 -4.73
CA LYS A 44 -4.07 -5.43 -6.04
C LYS A 44 -3.42 -4.05 -6.05
N GLY A 45 -3.94 -3.13 -5.24
CA GLY A 45 -3.72 -1.70 -5.39
C GLY A 45 -2.25 -1.28 -5.30
N GLY A 46 -1.50 -1.85 -4.36
CA GLY A 46 -0.10 -1.50 -4.13
C GLY A 46 0.88 -1.83 -5.27
N PHE A 47 0.48 -2.53 -6.34
CA PHE A 47 1.44 -3.12 -7.28
C PHE A 47 2.27 -2.11 -8.08
N LEU A 48 1.73 -0.94 -8.45
CA LEU A 48 2.49 0.10 -9.17
C LEU A 48 3.49 0.77 -8.23
N PHE A 49 3.01 1.24 -7.07
CA PHE A 49 3.87 1.81 -6.03
C PHE A 49 4.97 0.83 -5.61
N PHE A 50 4.63 -0.43 -5.37
CA PHE A 50 5.59 -1.49 -5.07
C PHE A 50 6.65 -1.62 -6.17
N ALA A 51 6.24 -1.72 -7.44
CA ALA A 51 7.15 -1.93 -8.56
C ALA A 51 8.17 -0.78 -8.71
N ASP A 52 7.73 0.46 -8.49
CA ASP A 52 8.60 1.63 -8.51
C ASP A 52 9.48 1.73 -7.25
N LEU A 53 8.90 1.50 -6.07
CA LEU A 53 9.60 1.58 -4.79
C LEU A 53 10.76 0.58 -4.70
N VAL A 54 10.56 -0.68 -5.08
CA VAL A 54 11.63 -1.70 -4.99
C VAL A 54 12.82 -1.39 -5.90
N ARG A 55 12.63 -0.62 -6.99
CA ARG A 55 13.74 -0.13 -7.84
C ARG A 55 14.53 1.00 -7.20
N SER A 56 13.89 1.79 -6.35
CA SER A 56 14.50 2.92 -5.64
C SER A 56 15.36 2.47 -4.44
N ILE A 57 14.97 1.40 -3.75
CA ILE A 57 15.67 0.86 -2.57
C ILE A 57 17.01 0.23 -2.97
N LYS A 58 18.08 0.51 -2.22
CA LYS A 58 19.45 0.03 -2.47
C LYS A 58 19.90 -1.00 -1.43
N LEU A 59 19.15 -2.09 -1.34
CA LEU A 59 19.39 -3.23 -0.44
C LEU A 59 19.25 -4.56 -1.19
N ASP A 60 19.59 -5.67 -0.54
CA ASP A 60 19.23 -7.01 -1.01
C ASP A 60 17.75 -7.28 -0.71
N LEU A 61 16.95 -7.49 -1.75
CA LEU A 61 15.49 -7.58 -1.65
C LEU A 61 14.98 -8.96 -2.06
N GLU A 62 14.14 -9.54 -1.21
CA GLU A 62 13.26 -10.65 -1.56
C GLU A 62 11.85 -10.09 -1.75
N LEU A 63 11.18 -10.45 -2.84
CA LEU A 63 9.87 -9.90 -3.20
C LEU A 63 8.78 -10.94 -3.01
N ASP A 64 7.70 -10.58 -2.30
CA ASP A 64 6.54 -11.44 -2.11
C ASP A 64 5.24 -10.63 -2.27
N PHE A 65 4.10 -11.32 -2.36
CA PHE A 65 2.80 -10.73 -2.60
C PHE A 65 1.76 -11.38 -1.71
N VAL A 66 0.89 -10.55 -1.13
CA VAL A 66 -0.21 -11.00 -0.29
C VAL A 66 -1.52 -10.40 -0.79
N ARG A 67 -2.64 -11.08 -0.54
CA ARG A 67 -3.97 -10.54 -0.88
C ARG A 67 -4.99 -10.87 0.18
N LEU A 68 -5.54 -9.84 0.80
CA LEU A 68 -6.69 -9.97 1.68
C LEU A 68 -7.99 -9.99 0.88
N ALA A 69 -8.99 -10.71 1.40
CA ALA A 69 -10.36 -10.66 0.95
C ALA A 69 -11.28 -10.56 2.17
N SER A 70 -12.38 -9.84 2.05
CA SER A 70 -13.45 -9.86 3.04
C SER A 70 -14.35 -11.07 2.78
N TYR A 71 -14.61 -11.87 3.81
CA TYR A 71 -15.50 -13.02 3.75
C TYR A 71 -16.88 -12.66 4.35
N GLY A 72 -17.90 -12.56 3.49
CA GLY A 72 -19.28 -12.29 3.91
C GLY A 72 -20.20 -12.05 2.71
N LYS A 73 -21.48 -12.44 2.80
CA LYS A 73 -22.50 -12.12 1.80
C LYS A 73 -23.27 -10.87 2.26
N GLY A 74 -23.04 -9.70 1.65
CA GLY A 74 -23.85 -8.49 1.88
C GLY A 74 -23.06 -7.24 2.25
N THR A 75 -23.71 -6.30 2.94
CA THR A 75 -23.20 -4.98 3.37
C THR A 75 -22.54 -4.96 4.76
N GLU A 76 -22.33 -6.13 5.38
CA GLU A 76 -21.62 -6.23 6.66
C GLU A 76 -20.12 -6.43 6.42
N SER A 77 -19.29 -5.74 7.19
CA SER A 77 -17.85 -5.95 7.25
C SER A 77 -17.55 -7.38 7.72
N GLY A 78 -17.31 -8.26 6.73
CA GLY A 78 -16.98 -9.66 6.93
C GLY A 78 -15.60 -9.88 7.55
N GLU A 79 -15.33 -11.11 7.99
CA GLU A 79 -14.03 -11.53 8.51
C GLU A 79 -12.98 -11.44 7.39
N LEU A 80 -11.83 -10.82 7.68
CA LEU A 80 -10.73 -10.73 6.72
C LEU A 80 -9.98 -12.06 6.65
N VAL A 81 -9.73 -12.53 5.43
CA VAL A 81 -8.99 -13.76 5.17
C VAL A 81 -7.92 -13.53 4.11
N PHE A 82 -6.87 -14.34 4.14
CA PHE A 82 -5.88 -14.38 3.07
C PHE A 82 -6.44 -15.14 1.88
N SER A 83 -6.73 -14.42 0.79
CA SER A 83 -7.04 -15.04 -0.51
C SER A 83 -5.79 -15.47 -1.27
N LYS A 84 -4.66 -14.83 -0.96
CA LYS A 84 -3.30 -15.30 -1.27
C LYS A 84 -2.41 -14.97 -0.07
N ASP A 85 -1.70 -15.97 0.40
CA ASP A 85 -0.69 -15.84 1.47
C ASP A 85 0.72 -15.69 0.87
N LEU A 86 1.68 -15.35 1.73
CA LEU A 86 3.11 -15.30 1.44
C LEU A 86 3.62 -16.67 0.98
N GLU A 87 4.51 -16.65 0.00
CA GLU A 87 5.18 -17.86 -0.49
C GLU A 87 6.49 -18.13 0.26
N THR A 88 7.04 -17.09 0.88
CA THR A 88 8.32 -17.12 1.58
C THR A 88 8.14 -16.99 3.08
N SER A 89 9.02 -17.64 3.86
CA SER A 89 9.02 -17.46 5.31
C SER A 89 9.60 -16.10 5.68
N ILE A 90 8.92 -15.38 6.57
CA ILE A 90 9.38 -14.09 7.12
C ILE A 90 10.00 -14.19 8.51
N LYS A 91 10.10 -15.40 9.08
CA LYS A 91 10.63 -15.60 10.44
C LYS A 91 12.07 -15.10 10.54
N GLY A 92 12.31 -14.19 11.48
CA GLY A 92 13.62 -13.59 11.72
C GLY A 92 14.13 -12.67 10.60
N LYS A 93 13.28 -12.30 9.63
CA LYS A 93 13.63 -11.38 8.54
C LYS A 93 13.15 -9.96 8.82
N ASN A 94 13.78 -8.98 8.20
CA ASN A 94 13.22 -7.64 8.08
C ASN A 94 12.15 -7.65 6.99
N VAL A 95 10.96 -7.14 7.30
CA VAL A 95 9.81 -7.16 6.40
C VAL A 95 9.31 -5.73 6.20
N LEU A 96 9.12 -5.34 4.95
CA LEU A 96 8.48 -4.10 4.56
C LEU A 96 7.18 -4.43 3.82
N ILE A 97 6.04 -4.09 4.42
CA ILE A 97 4.74 -4.16 3.76
C ILE A 97 4.56 -2.92 2.90
N VAL A 98 4.07 -3.09 1.67
CA VAL A 98 3.81 -2.01 0.72
C VAL A 98 2.34 -2.03 0.31
N GLU A 99 1.62 -0.96 0.63
CA GLU A 99 0.19 -0.76 0.36
C GLU A 99 -0.03 0.52 -0.48
N ASP A 100 -1.09 0.57 -1.27
CA ASP A 100 -1.45 1.82 -1.97
C ASP A 100 -2.04 2.87 -1.02
N ILE A 101 -3.01 2.50 -0.19
CA ILE A 101 -3.72 3.42 0.69
C ILE A 101 -4.01 2.82 2.06
N VAL A 102 -3.76 3.60 3.11
CA VAL A 102 -4.18 3.25 4.47
C VAL A 102 -5.23 4.25 4.95
N ASP A 103 -6.51 3.86 4.88
CA ASP A 103 -7.67 4.69 5.22
C ASP A 103 -8.12 4.48 6.68
N THR A 104 -9.09 3.61 6.97
CA THR A 104 -9.51 3.30 8.35
C THR A 104 -8.46 2.49 9.11
N GLY A 105 -7.67 1.68 8.40
CA GLY A 105 -6.58 0.89 8.96
C GLY A 105 -6.95 -0.53 9.40
N HIS A 106 -8.24 -0.90 9.43
CA HIS A 106 -8.66 -2.24 9.89
C HIS A 106 -8.00 -3.40 9.13
N SER A 107 -7.89 -3.29 7.80
CA SER A 107 -7.23 -4.32 6.99
C SER A 107 -5.73 -4.42 7.26
N MET A 108 -5.08 -3.28 7.53
CA MET A 108 -3.66 -3.26 7.86
C MET A 108 -3.39 -3.73 9.28
N ASP A 109 -4.24 -3.39 10.26
CA ASP A 109 -4.13 -3.95 11.62
C ASP A 109 -4.20 -5.49 11.58
N PHE A 110 -5.20 -6.02 10.88
CA PHE A 110 -5.33 -7.47 10.69
C PHE A 110 -4.08 -8.07 10.04
N LEU A 111 -3.60 -7.50 8.93
CA LEU A 111 -2.43 -8.00 8.22
C LEU A 111 -1.19 -7.98 9.12
N LEU A 112 -0.89 -6.84 9.73
CA LEU A 112 0.31 -6.63 10.54
C LEU A 112 0.32 -7.57 11.74
N ARG A 113 -0.80 -7.69 12.46
CA ARG A 113 -0.92 -8.64 13.59
C ARG A 113 -0.71 -10.08 13.14
N THR A 114 -1.32 -10.49 12.02
CA THR A 114 -1.15 -11.85 11.51
C THR A 114 0.28 -12.14 11.08
N LEU A 115 0.98 -11.16 10.50
CA LEU A 115 2.38 -11.33 10.09
C LEU A 115 3.35 -11.26 11.28
N ASP A 116 3.06 -10.46 12.30
CA ASP A 116 3.87 -10.39 13.52
C ASP A 116 3.91 -11.73 14.27
N GLU A 117 2.79 -12.47 14.27
CA GLU A 117 2.73 -13.84 14.82
C GLU A 117 3.69 -14.82 14.09
N ARG A 118 4.14 -14.50 12.88
CA ARG A 118 5.16 -15.28 12.14
C ARG A 118 6.58 -14.95 12.57
N ASN A 119 6.75 -14.10 13.58
CA ASN A 119 8.00 -13.72 14.24
C ASN A 119 9.05 -13.13 13.28
N PRO A 120 8.73 -12.05 12.53
CA PRO A 120 9.74 -11.30 11.80
C PRO A 120 10.74 -10.65 12.77
N LYS A 121 11.94 -10.33 12.30
CA LYS A 121 12.91 -9.52 13.07
C LYS A 121 12.44 -8.07 13.21
N ARG A 122 11.89 -7.54 12.13
CA ARG A 122 11.30 -6.19 12.06
C ARG A 122 10.15 -6.23 11.06
N LEU A 123 9.06 -5.55 11.37
CA LEU A 123 7.93 -5.34 10.47
C LEU A 123 7.72 -3.82 10.35
N ALA A 124 7.72 -3.31 9.12
CA ALA A 124 7.49 -1.90 8.81
C ALA A 124 6.43 -1.77 7.70
N LEU A 125 5.74 -0.64 7.66
CA LEU A 125 4.69 -0.34 6.67
C LEU A 125 5.05 0.88 5.82
N ALA A 126 5.08 0.70 4.51
CA ALA A 126 5.08 1.75 3.52
C ALA A 126 3.71 1.87 2.84
N ALA A 127 3.18 3.08 2.74
CA ALA A 127 1.95 3.37 2.02
C ALA A 127 2.14 4.53 1.05
N LEU A 128 1.57 4.47 -0.15
CA LEU A 128 1.62 5.62 -1.04
C LEU A 128 0.77 6.77 -0.48
N VAL A 129 -0.43 6.47 0.00
CA VAL A 129 -1.37 7.44 0.59
C VAL A 129 -1.69 7.05 2.03
N ASP A 130 -1.49 7.99 2.95
CA ASP A 130 -1.91 7.84 4.36
C ASP A 130 -3.01 8.87 4.71
N LYS A 131 -4.22 8.38 4.97
CA LYS A 131 -5.37 9.20 5.43
C LYS A 131 -5.48 9.16 6.95
N HIS A 132 -4.47 9.70 7.62
CA HIS A 132 -4.32 9.59 9.07
C HIS A 132 -5.56 10.09 9.85
N GLU A 133 -6.24 11.12 9.35
CA GLU A 133 -7.43 11.71 9.97
C GLU A 133 -8.64 10.76 10.00
N ARG A 134 -8.63 9.68 9.19
CA ARG A 134 -9.68 8.68 9.08
C ARG A 134 -9.37 7.37 9.82
N ARG A 135 -8.23 7.32 10.51
CA ARG A 135 -7.72 6.15 11.22
C ARG A 135 -8.68 5.73 12.34
N GLU A 136 -9.10 4.47 12.32
CA GLU A 136 -9.96 3.84 13.34
C GLU A 136 -9.24 2.70 14.08
N ALA A 137 -8.16 2.15 13.49
CA ALA A 137 -7.30 1.13 14.09
C ALA A 137 -5.91 1.72 14.41
N ASP A 138 -5.20 1.17 15.40
CA ASP A 138 -3.86 1.62 15.78
C ASP A 138 -2.79 1.10 14.80
N VAL A 139 -2.76 1.71 13.61
CA VAL A 139 -1.80 1.39 12.55
C VAL A 139 -0.89 2.57 12.30
N LYS A 140 0.41 2.34 12.49
CA LYS A 140 1.46 3.29 12.16
C LYS A 140 1.97 3.01 10.74
N VAL A 141 1.95 4.03 9.89
CA VAL A 141 2.65 4.02 8.60
C VAL A 141 4.06 4.56 8.85
N ASP A 142 5.08 3.73 8.66
CA ASP A 142 6.47 4.12 8.88
C ASP A 142 7.00 5.00 7.74
N PHE A 143 6.53 4.74 6.52
CA PHE A 143 6.94 5.42 5.30
C PHE A 143 5.71 5.77 4.46
N TYR A 144 5.35 7.05 4.37
CA TYR A 144 4.22 7.47 3.54
C TYR A 144 4.69 8.30 2.34
N GLY A 145 4.03 8.11 1.20
CA GLY A 145 4.20 8.98 0.04
C GLY A 145 3.57 10.34 0.30
N PHE A 146 2.25 10.35 0.49
CA PHE A 146 1.43 11.55 0.59
C PHE A 146 0.39 11.43 1.70
N HIS A 147 0.23 12.50 2.47
CA HIS A 147 -0.90 12.64 3.39
C HIS A 147 -2.08 13.30 2.67
N LEU A 148 -3.24 12.64 2.68
CA LEU A 148 -4.49 13.15 2.11
C LEU A 148 -5.62 12.98 3.12
N ALA A 149 -6.21 14.09 3.59
CA ALA A 149 -7.24 14.02 4.62
C ALA A 149 -8.57 13.45 4.13
N GLU A 150 -8.94 13.73 2.87
CA GLU A 150 -10.27 13.44 2.34
C GLU A 150 -10.24 13.08 0.84
N GLY A 151 -11.42 12.99 0.22
CA GLY A 151 -11.59 12.66 -1.20
C GLY A 151 -11.66 11.16 -1.49
N PHE A 152 -12.31 10.80 -2.60
CA PHE A 152 -12.25 9.46 -3.16
C PHE A 152 -11.13 9.41 -4.21
N ILE A 153 -10.08 8.65 -3.92
CA ILE A 153 -8.83 8.71 -4.66
C ILE A 153 -8.68 7.48 -5.57
N ILE A 154 -8.25 7.71 -6.81
CA ILE A 154 -7.99 6.69 -7.84
C ILE A 154 -6.65 6.98 -8.53
N GLY A 155 -6.21 6.04 -9.36
CA GLY A 155 -4.97 6.19 -10.11
C GLY A 155 -3.78 5.59 -9.40
N TYR A 156 -2.73 5.34 -10.17
CA TYR A 156 -1.47 4.78 -9.69
C TYR A 156 -1.66 3.52 -8.82
N GLY A 157 -2.52 2.61 -9.30
CA GLY A 157 -2.84 1.33 -8.67
C GLY A 157 -4.17 1.33 -7.92
N MET A 158 -4.59 2.47 -7.36
CA MET A 158 -5.90 2.66 -6.71
C MET A 158 -7.04 2.66 -7.74
N ASP A 159 -8.21 2.16 -7.38
CA ASP A 159 -9.33 1.97 -8.31
C ASP A 159 -10.68 2.53 -7.84
N PHE A 160 -11.57 2.67 -8.82
CA PHE A 160 -13.01 2.70 -8.59
C PHE A 160 -13.68 1.63 -9.45
N ALA A 161 -14.27 0.63 -8.81
CA ALA A 161 -14.94 -0.50 -9.47
C ALA A 161 -14.05 -1.20 -10.52
N GLU A 162 -12.80 -1.50 -10.14
CA GLU A 162 -11.75 -2.12 -10.96
C GLU A 162 -11.27 -1.28 -12.16
N LYS A 163 -11.58 0.02 -12.20
CA LYS A 163 -11.12 0.97 -13.23
C LYS A 163 -10.11 1.96 -12.68
N TYR A 164 -9.35 2.59 -13.58
CA TYR A 164 -8.45 3.72 -13.34
C TYR A 164 -7.12 3.40 -12.65
N ARG A 165 -6.81 2.13 -12.39
CA ARG A 165 -5.52 1.74 -11.78
C ARG A 165 -4.31 2.17 -12.61
N GLU A 166 -4.50 2.25 -13.93
CA GLU A 166 -3.48 2.55 -14.93
C GLU A 166 -3.12 4.03 -15.08
N LEU A 167 -3.85 4.93 -14.40
CA LEU A 167 -3.52 6.35 -14.44
C LEU A 167 -2.16 6.58 -13.78
N ASP A 168 -1.39 7.51 -14.32
CA ASP A 168 0.00 7.82 -13.94
C ASP A 168 0.14 8.68 -12.68
N GLY A 169 -0.89 9.46 -12.37
CA GLY A 169 -1.02 10.27 -11.17
C GLY A 169 -2.06 9.76 -10.18
N ILE A 170 -2.18 10.48 -9.07
CA ILE A 170 -3.26 10.33 -8.09
C ILE A 170 -4.34 11.37 -8.39
N TYR A 171 -5.57 10.90 -8.56
CA TYR A 171 -6.72 11.73 -8.90
C TYR A 171 -7.83 11.59 -7.88
N GLU A 172 -8.55 12.66 -7.62
CA GLU A 172 -9.79 12.67 -6.85
C GLU A 172 -10.98 12.61 -7.82
N LEU A 173 -11.91 11.68 -7.60
CA LEU A 173 -13.19 11.67 -8.28
C LEU A 173 -14.06 12.80 -7.72
N VAL A 174 -14.55 13.65 -8.63
CA VAL A 174 -15.42 14.80 -8.35
C VAL A 174 -16.76 14.54 -9.00
N ASP A 175 -17.85 14.77 -8.26
CA ASP A 175 -19.21 14.71 -8.80
C ASP A 175 -19.51 15.85 -9.80
#